data_AF-A0A0D3DAS5-F1
#
_entry.id   AF-A0A0D3DAS5-F1
#
_cell.length_a   1.000
_cell.length_b   1.000
_cell.length_c   1.000
_cell.angle_alpha   90.00
_cell.angle_beta   90.00
_cell.angle_gamma   90.00
#
_symmetry.space_group_name_H-M   'P 1'
#
loop_
_entity.id
_entity.type
_entity.pdbx_description
1 polymer ?
#
loop_
_entity_poly.entity_id
_entity_poly.type
_entity_poly.pdbx_seq_one_letter_code
_entity_poly.pdbx_strand_id
1 'polypeptide(L)'
;MSNESGNSSGVSSARARGRVVGVPKRCWCGELFIPLMSKSTENPNSRYFRCLFAVEKKLSNDNHAYKWVDEALLDEIEALSFRIGRLEQTILAERVEEERKKFEEFELKLETEICARMEDVVSEAKCEVKKVLVLVFLGCLIMVLLSKVI
;
A
#
# COMPACT_ATOMS: atom_id res chain seq x y z
N MET A 1 -4.31 -31.04 -50.41
CA MET A 1 -3.50 -29.98 -49.78
C MET A 1 -4.34 -28.72 -49.81
N SER A 2 -4.97 -28.37 -48.69
CA SER A 2 -5.81 -27.19 -48.56
C SER A 2 -5.10 -26.22 -47.63
N ASN A 3 -4.55 -25.17 -48.25
CA ASN A 3 -3.99 -24.01 -47.57
C ASN A 3 -5.15 -23.17 -47.02
N GLU A 4 -5.44 -23.30 -45.73
CA GLU A 4 -6.22 -22.29 -45.01
C GLU A 4 -5.28 -21.52 -44.08
N SER A 5 -4.79 -20.41 -44.62
CA SER A 5 -4.05 -19.37 -43.89
C SER A 5 -5.02 -18.64 -42.98
N GLY A 6 -5.32 -19.21 -41.82
CA GLY A 6 -6.14 -18.60 -40.77
C GLY A 6 -5.33 -17.60 -39.94
N ASN A 7 -5.05 -16.42 -40.49
CA ASN A 7 -4.55 -15.29 -39.73
C ASN A 7 -5.67 -14.78 -38.80
N SER A 8 -5.76 -15.32 -37.58
CA SER A 8 -6.66 -14.83 -36.53
C SER A 8 -5.84 -14.21 -35.40
N SER A 9 -5.32 -13.01 -35.64
CA SER A 9 -5.15 -12.03 -34.56
C SER A 9 -6.48 -11.92 -33.81
N GLY A 10 -6.43 -12.20 -32.52
CA GLY A 10 -7.60 -12.50 -31.72
C GLY A 10 -8.55 -11.33 -31.56
N VAL A 11 -9.76 -11.43 -32.13
CA VAL A 11 -10.99 -10.84 -31.59
C VAL A 11 -12.19 -11.38 -32.38
N SER A 12 -12.79 -12.49 -31.94
CA SER A 12 -14.24 -12.64 -32.08
C SER A 12 -14.82 -13.63 -31.05
N SER A 13 -15.82 -13.15 -30.30
CA SER A 13 -16.87 -13.94 -29.64
C SER A 13 -16.64 -14.71 -28.32
N ALA A 14 -15.65 -14.36 -27.47
CA ALA A 14 -15.54 -14.91 -26.11
C ALA A 14 -16.15 -14.02 -24.99
N ARG A 15 -17.15 -13.18 -25.28
CA ARG A 15 -17.77 -12.29 -24.28
C ARG A 15 -18.59 -12.99 -23.18
N ALA A 16 -18.62 -14.33 -23.15
CA ALA A 16 -19.27 -15.11 -22.09
C ALA A 16 -18.40 -16.24 -21.49
N ARG A 17 -17.19 -16.48 -22.00
CA ARG A 17 -16.34 -17.60 -21.54
C ARG A 17 -14.96 -17.06 -21.22
N GLY A 18 -14.70 -16.94 -19.91
CA GLY A 18 -13.59 -16.23 -19.28
C GLY A 18 -12.32 -16.11 -20.13
N ARG A 19 -11.92 -14.87 -20.40
CA ARG A 19 -10.58 -14.54 -20.90
C ARG A 19 -9.56 -15.19 -19.96
N VAL A 20 -8.72 -16.08 -20.50
CA VAL A 20 -7.62 -16.68 -19.73
C VAL A 20 -6.49 -15.67 -19.63
N VAL A 21 -6.39 -15.00 -18.48
CA VAL A 21 -5.28 -14.10 -18.13
C VAL A 21 -4.25 -14.88 -17.32
N GLY A 22 -2.96 -14.63 -17.56
CA GLY A 22 -1.88 -15.35 -16.89
C GLY A 22 -1.73 -16.80 -17.37
N VAL A 23 -1.13 -17.63 -16.51
CA VAL A 23 -0.95 -19.06 -16.76
C VAL A 23 -2.27 -19.79 -16.52
N PRO A 24 -2.85 -20.42 -17.55
CA PRO A 24 -4.11 -21.13 -17.41
C PRO A 24 -4.05 -22.28 -16.41
N LYS A 25 -4.99 -22.33 -15.47
CA LYS A 25 -5.11 -23.43 -14.49
C LYS A 25 -6.16 -24.47 -14.89
N ARG A 26 -7.34 -24.03 -15.34
CA ARG A 26 -8.46 -24.87 -15.77
C ARG A 26 -9.22 -24.24 -16.92
N CYS A 27 -9.60 -25.07 -17.89
CA CYS A 27 -10.44 -24.66 -19.00
C CYS A 27 -11.89 -24.50 -18.51
N TRP A 28 -12.72 -23.77 -19.27
CA TRP A 28 -14.15 -23.60 -18.94
C TRP A 28 -14.92 -24.93 -18.92
N CYS A 29 -14.39 -25.98 -19.55
CA CYS A 29 -14.94 -27.33 -19.49
C CYS A 29 -14.55 -28.12 -18.22
N GLY A 30 -13.79 -27.51 -17.29
CA GLY A 30 -13.33 -28.12 -16.03
C GLY A 30 -11.95 -28.78 -16.10
N GLU A 31 -11.50 -29.11 -17.30
CA GLU A 31 -10.27 -29.86 -17.54
C GLU A 31 -9.00 -29.01 -17.43
N LEU A 32 -7.89 -29.69 -17.15
CA LEU A 32 -6.59 -29.05 -16.99
C LEU A 32 -6.03 -28.56 -18.33
N PHE A 33 -5.02 -27.71 -18.25
CA PHE A 33 -4.20 -27.35 -19.40
C PHE A 33 -2.92 -28.17 -19.43
N ILE A 34 -2.47 -28.50 -20.64
CA ILE A 34 -1.18 -29.13 -20.88
C ILE A 34 -0.32 -28.26 -21.81
N PRO A 35 0.99 -28.15 -21.55
CA PRO A 35 1.91 -27.50 -22.46
C PRO A 35 2.18 -28.42 -23.65
N LEU A 36 2.08 -27.87 -24.85
CA LEU A 36 2.37 -28.53 -26.11
C LEU A 36 3.40 -27.74 -26.91
N MET A 37 4.07 -28.43 -27.82
CA MET A 37 5.01 -27.84 -28.76
C MET A 37 4.36 -27.77 -30.14
N SER A 38 4.38 -26.59 -30.74
CA SER A 38 3.86 -26.38 -32.08
C SER A 38 4.75 -27.07 -33.12
N LYS A 39 4.08 -27.77 -34.04
CA LYS A 39 4.70 -28.44 -35.20
C LYS A 39 4.44 -27.69 -36.50
N SER A 40 3.80 -26.51 -36.43
CA SER A 40 3.52 -25.67 -37.60
C SER A 40 4.80 -25.12 -38.21
N THR A 41 4.81 -24.89 -39.51
CA THR A 41 5.90 -24.20 -40.22
C THR A 41 6.02 -22.73 -39.84
N GLU A 42 4.91 -22.06 -39.51
CA GLU A 42 4.92 -20.63 -39.13
C GLU A 42 5.50 -20.41 -37.74
N ASN A 43 5.16 -21.29 -36.79
CA ASN A 43 5.60 -21.20 -35.40
C ASN A 43 6.26 -22.52 -34.95
N PRO A 44 7.44 -22.86 -35.48
CA PRO A 44 8.10 -24.12 -35.16
C PRO A 44 8.64 -24.11 -33.73
N ASN A 45 8.42 -25.21 -33.00
CA ASN A 45 8.90 -25.42 -31.62
C ASN A 45 8.35 -24.44 -30.56
N SER A 46 7.46 -23.52 -30.94
CA SER A 46 6.81 -22.60 -30.00
C SER A 46 5.91 -23.37 -29.03
N ARG A 47 5.94 -23.01 -27.73
CA ARG A 47 5.17 -23.68 -26.69
C ARG A 47 3.85 -22.97 -26.43
N TYR A 48 2.76 -23.73 -26.33
CA TYR A 48 1.43 -23.22 -26.01
C TYR A 48 0.72 -24.11 -24.98
N PHE A 49 -0.20 -23.54 -24.23
CA PHE A 49 -1.13 -24.25 -23.37
C PHE A 49 -2.42 -24.59 -24.13
N ARG A 50 -2.89 -25.83 -23.97
CA ARG A 50 -4.16 -26.31 -24.52
C ARG A 50 -4.94 -27.09 -23.48
N CYS A 51 -6.27 -27.01 -23.55
CA CYS A 51 -7.16 -27.88 -22.77
C CYS A 51 -6.87 -29.37 -23.03
N LEU A 52 -6.67 -30.15 -21.97
CA LEU A 52 -6.38 -31.59 -22.04
C LEU A 52 -7.46 -32.35 -22.83
N PHE A 53 -8.74 -32.09 -22.53
CA PHE A 53 -9.85 -32.74 -23.24
C PHE A 53 -9.83 -32.49 -24.74
N ALA A 54 -9.53 -31.27 -25.17
CA ALA A 54 -9.45 -30.94 -26.59
C ALA A 54 -8.31 -31.70 -27.27
N VAL A 55 -7.19 -31.90 -26.56
CA VAL A 55 -6.05 -32.68 -27.06
C VAL A 55 -6.37 -34.16 -27.13
N GLU A 56 -6.93 -34.74 -26.06
CA GLU A 56 -7.30 -36.16 -26.00
C GLU A 56 -8.33 -36.55 -27.07
N LYS A 57 -9.32 -35.68 -27.29
CA LYS A 57 -10.35 -35.87 -28.31
C LYS A 57 -9.91 -35.43 -29.71
N LYS A 58 -8.67 -34.95 -29.86
CA LYS A 58 -8.09 -34.43 -31.12
C LYS A 58 -9.02 -33.43 -31.81
N LEU A 59 -9.63 -32.54 -31.03
CA LEU A 59 -10.54 -31.52 -31.55
C LEU A 59 -9.74 -30.49 -32.35
N SER A 60 -10.29 -30.11 -33.50
CA SER A 60 -9.78 -29.04 -34.36
C SER A 60 -10.84 -27.95 -34.50
N ASN A 61 -10.40 -26.69 -34.56
CA ASN A 61 -11.28 -25.52 -34.66
C ASN A 61 -12.41 -25.47 -33.59
N ASP A 62 -12.11 -25.92 -32.38
CA ASP A 62 -13.04 -25.89 -31.26
C ASP A 62 -12.86 -24.63 -30.39
N ASN A 63 -13.77 -24.45 -29.43
CA ASN A 63 -13.83 -23.28 -28.54
C ASN A 63 -13.18 -23.51 -27.17
N HIS A 64 -12.40 -24.58 -26.98
CA HIS A 64 -11.59 -24.74 -25.79
C HIS A 64 -10.45 -23.73 -25.77
N ALA A 65 -9.90 -23.52 -24.58
CA ALA A 65 -8.87 -22.52 -24.39
C ALA A 65 -7.53 -22.92 -25.00
N TYR A 66 -6.86 -21.93 -25.58
CA TYR A 66 -5.54 -21.98 -26.20
C TYR A 66 -4.81 -20.70 -25.80
N LYS A 67 -3.53 -20.79 -25.44
CA LYS A 67 -2.71 -19.60 -25.14
C LYS A 67 -1.24 -19.89 -25.33
N TRP A 68 -0.47 -18.93 -25.84
CA TRP A 68 0.98 -19.08 -25.91
C TRP A 68 1.62 -19.04 -24.52
N VAL A 69 2.68 -19.83 -24.31
CA VAL A 69 3.36 -19.86 -23.01
C VAL A 69 3.99 -18.50 -22.70
N ASP A 70 4.64 -17.87 -23.67
CA ASP A 70 5.31 -16.58 -23.44
C ASP A 70 4.30 -15.47 -23.10
N GLU A 71 3.15 -15.44 -23.79
CA GLU A 71 2.03 -14.54 -23.46
C GLU A 71 1.49 -14.77 -22.05
N ALA A 72 1.31 -16.04 -21.68
CA ALA A 72 0.84 -16.40 -20.34
C ALA A 72 1.83 -15.99 -19.24
N LEU A 73 3.13 -16.10 -19.49
CA LEU A 73 4.16 -15.68 -18.55
C LEU A 73 4.29 -14.16 -18.47
N LEU A 74 4.16 -13.45 -19.60
CA LEU A 74 4.16 -11.98 -19.62
C LEU A 74 3.01 -11.41 -18.78
N ASP A 75 1.81 -11.97 -18.90
CA ASP A 75 0.67 -11.58 -18.06
C ASP A 75 0.96 -11.77 -16.55
N GLU A 76 1.62 -12.87 -16.16
CA GLU A 76 1.99 -13.10 -14.76
C GLU A 76 3.05 -12.09 -14.28
N ILE A 77 4.04 -11.79 -15.14
CA ILE A 77 5.08 -10.79 -14.83
C ILE A 77 4.45 -9.41 -14.66
N GLU A 78 3.53 -9.01 -15.54
CA GLU A 78 2.82 -7.74 -15.42
C GLU A 78 1.98 -7.68 -14.13
N ALA A 79 1.23 -8.74 -13.83
CA ALA A 79 0.43 -8.84 -12.61
C ALA A 79 1.29 -8.78 -11.35
N LEU A 80 2.45 -9.43 -11.35
CA LEU A 80 3.42 -9.39 -10.25
C LEU A 80 4.03 -8.00 -10.11
N SER A 81 4.43 -7.37 -11.22
CA SER A 81 5.01 -6.03 -11.23
C SER A 81 4.04 -5.00 -10.63
N PHE A 82 2.76 -5.09 -10.98
CA PHE A 82 1.71 -4.27 -10.39
C PHE A 82 1.55 -4.49 -8.88
N ARG A 83 1.55 -5.75 -8.43
CA ARG A 83 1.44 -6.09 -6.99
C ARG A 83 2.64 -5.58 -6.20
N ILE A 84 3.85 -5.72 -6.75
CA ILE A 84 5.09 -5.23 -6.14
C ILE A 84 5.02 -3.70 -6.00
N GLY A 85 4.67 -2.98 -7.06
CA GLY A 85 4.56 -1.51 -7.00
C GLY A 85 3.55 -1.03 -5.95
N ARG A 86 2.41 -1.73 -5.80
CA ARG A 86 1.44 -1.42 -4.72
C ARG A 86 2.00 -1.72 -3.33
N LEU A 87 2.75 -2.80 -3.17
CA LEU A 87 3.36 -3.16 -1.89
C LEU A 87 4.44 -2.15 -1.49
N GLU A 88 5.29 -1.74 -2.43
CA GLU A 88 6.29 -0.69 -2.23
C GLU A 88 5.65 0.63 -1.77
N GLN A 89 4.57 1.07 -2.43
CA GLN A 89 3.81 2.25 -2.02
C GLN A 89 3.27 2.13 -0.59
N THR A 90 2.76 0.95 -0.21
CA THR A 90 2.22 0.70 1.13
C THR A 90 3.33 0.79 2.18
N ILE A 91 4.48 0.16 1.94
CA ILE A 91 5.64 0.18 2.84
C ILE A 91 6.16 1.62 3.02
N LEU A 92 6.23 2.39 1.94
CA LEU A 92 6.66 3.79 2.01
C LEU A 92 5.68 4.64 2.83
N ALA A 93 4.37 4.48 2.62
CA ALA A 93 3.35 5.18 3.39
C ALA A 93 3.40 4.83 4.88
N GLU A 94 3.53 3.54 5.22
CA GLU A 94 3.66 3.07 6.60
C GLU A 94 4.91 3.65 7.29
N ARG A 95 6.05 3.68 6.59
CA ARG A 95 7.28 4.29 7.10
C ARG A 95 7.10 5.78 7.40
N VAL A 96 6.48 6.52 6.48
CA VAL A 96 6.23 7.96 6.68
C VAL A 96 5.30 8.19 7.88
N GLU A 97 4.24 7.39 8.01
CA GLU A 97 3.33 7.46 9.16
C GLU A 97 4.00 7.08 10.48
N GLU A 98 4.92 6.11 10.48
CA GLU A 98 5.69 5.75 11.67
C GLU A 98 6.60 6.89 12.11
N GLU A 99 7.34 7.49 11.19
CA GLU A 99 8.22 8.63 11.48
C GLU A 99 7.41 9.86 11.94
N ARG A 100 6.24 10.11 11.34
CA ARG A 100 5.31 11.17 11.78
C ARG A 100 4.86 10.95 13.23
N LYS A 101 4.46 9.74 13.60
CA LYS A 101 4.05 9.41 14.98
C LYS A 101 5.20 9.59 15.98
N LYS A 102 6.42 9.20 15.62
CA LYS A 102 7.60 9.41 16.47
C LYS A 102 7.87 10.90 16.69
N PHE A 103 7.72 11.72 15.65
CA PHE A 103 7.87 13.16 15.74
C PHE A 103 6.79 13.78 16.64
N GLU A 104 5.52 13.41 16.45
CA GLU A 104 4.41 13.86 17.30
C GLU A 104 4.59 13.46 18.78
N GLU A 105 5.08 12.24 19.04
CA GLU A 105 5.40 11.79 20.41
C GLU A 105 6.53 12.62 21.02
N PHE A 106 7.56 12.95 20.23
CA PHE A 106 8.67 13.77 20.69
C PHE A 106 8.23 15.22 20.96
N GLU A 107 7.42 15.79 20.08
CA GLU A 107 6.83 17.13 20.24
C GLU A 107 6.00 17.22 21.53
N LEU A 108 5.12 16.24 21.77
CA LEU A 108 4.32 16.20 22.99
C LEU A 108 5.18 16.04 24.24
N LYS A 109 6.22 15.20 24.22
CA LYS A 109 7.17 15.10 25.35
C LYS A 109 7.86 16.43 25.61
N LEU A 110 8.32 17.12 24.57
CA LEU A 110 8.97 18.41 24.70
C LEU A 110 8.02 19.48 25.27
N GLU A 111 6.79 19.56 24.75
CA GLU A 111 5.77 20.48 25.27
C GLU A 111 5.49 20.23 26.75
N THR A 112 5.32 18.97 27.17
CA THR A 112 5.09 18.64 28.58
C THR A 112 6.25 19.05 29.49
N GLU A 113 7.50 18.86 29.04
CA GLU A 113 8.68 19.27 29.83
C GLU A 113 8.79 20.79 29.94
N ILE A 114 8.52 21.52 28.85
CA ILE A 114 8.52 22.99 28.85
C ILE A 114 7.41 23.53 29.75
N CYS A 115 6.20 22.98 29.67
CA CYS A 115 5.09 23.38 30.53
C CYS A 115 5.41 23.16 32.01
N ALA A 116 5.98 22.01 32.37
CA ALA A 116 6.39 21.72 33.75
C ALA A 116 7.42 22.74 34.27
N ARG A 117 8.49 23.00 33.49
CA ARG A 117 9.51 24.00 33.87
C ARG A 117 8.94 25.41 33.95
N MET A 118 7.98 25.75 33.08
CA MET A 118 7.35 27.06 33.10
C MET A 118 6.45 27.24 34.32
N GLU A 119 5.71 26.20 34.72
CA GLU A 119 4.93 26.23 35.97
C GLU A 119 5.82 26.43 37.20
N ASP A 120 6.98 25.77 37.24
CA ASP A 120 7.96 25.95 38.33
C ASP A 120 8.40 27.42 38.44
N VAL A 121 8.84 28.03 37.34
CA VAL A 121 9.27 29.45 37.29
C VAL A 121 8.13 30.39 37.69
N VAL A 122 6.90 30.13 37.22
CA VAL A 122 5.72 30.93 37.58
C VAL A 122 5.40 30.81 39.06
N SER A 123 5.55 29.61 39.64
CA SER A 123 5.31 29.36 41.06
C SER A 123 6.31 30.10 41.95
N GLU A 124 7.58 30.10 41.56
CA GLU A 124 8.66 30.83 42.24
C GLU A 124 8.40 32.34 42.20
N ALA A 125 8.10 32.89 41.02
CA ALA A 125 7.77 34.31 40.87
C ALA A 125 6.54 34.72 41.71
N LYS A 126 5.49 33.88 41.76
CA LYS A 126 4.31 34.13 42.62
C LYS A 126 4.67 34.12 44.11
N CYS A 127 5.59 33.25 44.53
CA CYS A 127 6.08 33.20 45.91
C CYS A 127 6.81 34.51 46.28
N GLU A 128 7.71 34.97 45.41
CA GLU A 128 8.45 36.22 45.61
C GLU A 128 7.53 37.44 45.64
N VAL A 129 6.56 37.54 44.72
CA VAL A 129 5.57 38.64 44.74
C VAL A 129 4.75 38.65 46.02
N LYS A 130 4.33 37.48 46.54
CA LYS A 130 3.63 37.41 47.83
C LYS A 130 4.50 37.92 48.99
N LYS A 131 5.79 37.56 49.02
CA LYS A 131 6.73 38.06 50.05
C LYS A 131 6.84 39.59 50.00
N VAL A 132 7.04 40.17 48.80
CA VAL A 132 7.12 41.62 48.63
C VAL A 132 5.82 42.31 49.06
N LEU A 133 4.66 41.77 48.69
CA LEU A 133 3.37 42.33 49.06
C LEU A 133 3.17 42.40 50.57
N VAL A 134 3.54 41.34 51.31
CA VAL A 134 3.46 41.32 52.78
C VAL A 134 4.37 42.38 53.39
N LEU A 135 5.59 42.54 52.89
CA LEU A 135 6.52 43.58 53.35
C LEU A 135 5.96 44.99 53.12
N VAL A 136 5.33 45.24 51.98
CA VAL A 136 4.67 46.52 51.68
C VAL A 136 3.51 46.77 52.65
N PHE A 137 2.63 45.80 52.87
CA PHE A 137 1.51 45.94 53.82
C PHE A 137 1.99 46.25 55.24
N LEU A 138 2.98 45.52 55.74
CA LEU A 138 3.52 45.75 57.08
C LEU A 138 4.15 47.15 57.18
N GLY A 139 4.91 47.57 56.16
CA GLY A 139 5.48 48.92 56.08
C GLY A 139 4.41 50.01 56.13
N CYS A 140 3.33 49.87 55.36
CA CYS A 140 2.22 50.82 55.39
C CYS A 140 1.53 50.92 56.76
N LEU A 141 1.31 49.80 57.45
CA LEU A 141 0.70 49.80 58.79
C LEU A 141 1.56 50.56 59.79
N ILE A 142 2.89 50.34 59.76
CA ILE A 142 3.84 51.05 60.63
C ILE A 142 3.78 52.56 60.36
N MET A 143 3.78 52.98 59.09
CA MET A 143 3.69 54.39 58.73
C MET A 143 2.41 55.05 59.28
N VAL A 144 1.25 54.40 59.13
CA VAL A 144 -0.03 54.92 59.64
C VAL A 144 -0.04 55.03 61.16
N LEU A 145 0.54 54.07 61.87
CA LEU A 145 0.66 54.12 63.33
C LEU A 145 1.54 55.29 63.76
N LEU A 146 2.71 55.47 63.13
CA LEU A 146 3.60 56.60 63.41
C LEU A 146 2.92 57.94 63.14
N SER A 147 2.12 58.06 62.08
CA SER A 147 1.35 59.27 61.77
C SER A 147 0.23 59.59 62.76
N LYS A 148 -0.18 58.67 63.64
CA LYS A 148 -1.19 58.91 64.69
C LYS A 148 -0.61 59.16 66.08
N VAL A 149 0.67 58.85 66.29
CA VAL A 149 1.37 59.04 67.56
C VAL A 149 2.05 60.42 67.64
N ILE A 150 2.34 61.02 66.49
CA ILE A 150 2.82 62.41 66.35
C ILE A 150 1.63 63.35 66.26
#